data_AF-A0A7D5IQ26-F1
#
_entry.id   AF-A0A7D5IQ26-F1
#
_cell.length_a   1.000
_cell.length_b   1.000
_cell.length_c   1.000
_cell.angle_alpha   90.00
_cell.angle_beta   90.00
_cell.angle_gamma   90.00
#
_symmetry.space_group_name_H-M   'P 1'
#
loop_
_entity.id
_entity.type
_entity.pdbx_description
1 polymer ?
#
loop_
_entity_poly.entity_id
_entity_poly.type
_entity_poly.pdbx_seq_one_letter_code
_entity_poly.pdbx_strand_id
1 'polypeptide(L)'
;MAFALIQTASRPLLSDDGVAAASPAEADRAVATLRADYERWSRWALGVAAFAATAGGLFVAAGLAATMAALGIVSPADVAVVVVAALLAAAGVALLVALWRSGRALTRGASSWVRAPYANGARAPRGAGWVQARTVNLEPRILVRLITATLALLIAVGGLALFARDVAAGFSLMTVPALLVGLAAGLSGVGQIGGVMRIGGGMSAGDPLWSRLTGTARRS
;
A
#
# COMPACT_ATOMS: atom_id res chain seq x y z
N MET A 1 -3.56 10.68 22.11
CA MET A 1 -4.72 10.32 21.27
C MET A 1 -4.47 8.96 20.63
N ALA A 2 -5.47 8.07 20.62
CA ALA A 2 -5.36 6.75 20.00
C ALA A 2 -5.24 6.87 18.47
N PHE A 3 -4.40 6.03 17.86
CA PHE A 3 -4.27 5.98 16.40
C PHE A 3 -5.56 5.45 15.78
N ALA A 4 -6.08 6.16 14.77
CA ALA A 4 -7.21 5.70 13.95
C ALA A 4 -6.74 5.35 12.53
N LEU A 5 -7.14 4.15 12.07
CA LEU A 5 -6.91 3.68 10.70
C LEU A 5 -7.65 4.51 9.64
N ILE A 6 -8.79 5.08 9.99
CA ILE A 6 -9.55 6.03 9.17
C ILE A 6 -10.04 7.12 10.11
N GLN A 7 -9.74 8.37 9.80
CA GLN A 7 -10.19 9.51 10.58
C GLN A 7 -11.71 9.65 10.53
N THR A 8 -12.30 10.15 11.61
CA THR A 8 -13.75 10.38 11.72
C THR A 8 -14.27 11.29 10.61
N ALA A 9 -13.51 12.31 10.21
CA ALA A 9 -13.85 13.21 9.11
C ALA A 9 -13.90 12.51 7.73
N SER A 10 -13.14 11.43 7.55
CA SER A 10 -13.06 10.69 6.27
C SER A 10 -14.15 9.65 6.13
N ARG A 11 -14.70 9.12 7.23
CA ARG A 11 -15.74 8.08 7.22
C ARG A 11 -17.00 8.42 6.40
N PRO A 12 -17.64 9.59 6.58
CA PRO A 12 -18.85 9.91 5.81
C PRO A 12 -18.58 10.13 4.31
N LEU A 13 -17.31 10.31 3.92
CA LEU A 13 -16.91 10.50 2.53
C LEU A 13 -16.63 9.18 1.80
N LEU A 14 -16.70 8.04 2.52
CA LEU A 14 -16.51 6.71 1.94
C LEU A 14 -17.82 6.06 1.47
N SER A 15 -18.97 6.60 1.86
CA SER A 15 -20.26 6.26 1.24
C SER A 15 -20.36 6.94 -0.13
N ASP A 16 -20.93 6.24 -1.11
CA ASP A 16 -21.19 6.82 -2.44
C ASP A 16 -22.39 7.81 -2.42
N ASP A 17 -23.04 7.95 -1.27
CA ASP A 17 -24.16 8.86 -1.05
C ASP A 17 -23.76 10.30 -1.35
N GLY A 18 -24.44 10.92 -2.32
CA GLY A 18 -24.22 12.31 -2.72
C GLY A 18 -23.11 12.53 -3.76
N VAL A 19 -22.31 11.52 -4.11
CA VAL A 19 -21.20 11.66 -5.07
C VAL A 19 -21.70 12.10 -6.45
N ALA A 20 -22.81 11.55 -6.93
CA ALA A 20 -23.36 11.87 -8.25
C ALA A 20 -23.92 13.30 -8.36
N ALA A 21 -24.41 13.86 -7.25
CA ALA A 21 -25.02 15.19 -7.20
C ALA A 21 -24.05 16.27 -6.67
N ALA A 22 -22.81 15.89 -6.35
CA ALA A 22 -21.85 16.78 -5.72
C ALA A 22 -21.44 17.95 -6.61
N SER A 23 -21.41 19.14 -6.02
CA SER A 23 -20.80 20.30 -6.64
C SER A 23 -19.27 20.11 -6.78
N PRO A 24 -18.62 20.80 -7.74
CA PRO A 24 -17.16 20.73 -7.89
C PRO A 24 -16.39 21.09 -6.61
N ALA A 25 -16.88 22.06 -5.83
CA ALA A 25 -16.25 22.48 -4.58
C ALA A 25 -16.40 21.44 -3.45
N GLU A 26 -17.51 20.71 -3.39
CA GLU A 26 -17.68 19.60 -2.45
C GLU A 26 -16.78 18.43 -2.81
N ALA A 27 -16.70 18.09 -4.10
CA ALA A 27 -15.79 17.07 -4.59
C ALA A 27 -14.33 17.39 -4.26
N ASP A 28 -13.86 18.62 -4.51
CA ASP A 28 -12.49 19.01 -4.19
C ASP A 28 -12.19 18.94 -2.68
N ARG A 29 -13.15 19.36 -1.82
CA ARG A 29 -13.03 19.24 -0.35
C ARG A 29 -12.99 17.78 0.12
N ALA A 30 -13.83 16.93 -0.46
CA ALA A 30 -13.88 15.51 -0.13
C ALA A 30 -12.56 14.81 -0.52
N VAL A 31 -12.06 15.09 -1.72
CA VAL A 31 -10.77 14.59 -2.21
C VAL A 31 -9.62 15.04 -1.31
N ALA A 32 -9.55 16.34 -0.98
CA ALA A 32 -8.51 16.86 -0.10
C ALA A 32 -8.53 16.17 1.28
N THR A 33 -9.71 15.94 1.85
CA THR A 33 -9.87 15.26 3.15
C THR A 33 -9.42 13.80 3.08
N LEU A 34 -9.85 13.06 2.06
CA LEU A 34 -9.49 11.64 1.89
C LEU A 34 -7.99 11.45 1.59
N ARG A 35 -7.41 12.34 0.76
CA ARG A 35 -5.97 12.35 0.49
C ARG A 35 -5.16 12.70 1.73
N ALA A 36 -5.58 13.71 2.49
CA ALA A 36 -4.92 14.08 3.73
C ALA A 36 -4.84 12.90 4.70
N ASP A 37 -5.93 12.14 4.89
CA ASP A 37 -5.93 10.96 5.77
C ASP A 37 -5.04 9.82 5.23
N TYR A 38 -5.11 9.53 3.93
CA TYR A 38 -4.27 8.52 3.30
C TYR A 38 -2.78 8.86 3.42
N GLU A 39 -2.41 10.13 3.19
CA GLU A 39 -1.03 10.58 3.10
C GLU A 39 -0.39 10.93 4.46
N ARG A 40 -1.10 10.73 5.57
CA ARG A 40 -0.58 10.98 6.93
C ARG A 40 0.75 10.27 7.19
N TRP A 41 1.72 11.02 7.69
CA TRP A 41 3.02 10.50 8.14
C TRP A 41 2.89 9.42 9.22
N SER A 42 1.96 9.58 10.16
CA SER A 42 1.71 8.56 11.20
C SER A 42 1.28 7.23 10.61
N ARG A 43 0.50 7.24 9.53
CA ARG A 43 0.07 6.02 8.82
C ARG A 43 1.24 5.36 8.09
N TRP A 44 2.09 6.17 7.46
CA TRP A 44 3.30 5.68 6.80
C TRP A 44 4.28 5.07 7.81
N ALA A 45 4.61 5.79 8.88
CA ALA A 45 5.51 5.32 9.94
C ALA A 45 5.01 4.02 10.58
N LEU A 46 3.70 3.92 10.83
CA LEU A 46 3.10 2.68 11.32
C LEU A 46 3.22 1.53 10.32
N GLY A 47 3.11 1.79 9.02
CA GLY A 47 3.36 0.81 7.97
C GLY A 47 4.81 0.33 7.95
N VAL A 48 5.78 1.24 8.12
CA VAL A 48 7.21 0.90 8.23
C VAL A 48 7.48 0.04 9.46
N ALA A 49 6.95 0.43 10.63
CA ALA A 49 7.09 -0.33 11.86
C ALA A 49 6.45 -1.73 11.75
N ALA A 50 5.25 -1.83 11.19
CA ALA A 50 4.56 -3.10 10.97
C ALA A 50 5.34 -4.01 10.01
N PHE A 51 5.94 -3.45 8.95
CA PHE A 51 6.80 -4.19 8.04
C PHE A 51 8.07 -4.68 8.73
N ALA A 52 8.76 -3.82 9.49
CA ALA A 52 9.96 -4.22 10.23
C ALA A 52 9.67 -5.35 11.24
N ALA A 53 8.57 -5.23 12.00
CA ALA A 53 8.11 -6.26 12.93
C ALA A 53 7.78 -7.58 12.20
N THR A 54 7.11 -7.50 11.03
CA THR A 54 6.79 -8.66 10.20
C THR A 54 8.04 -9.35 9.67
N ALA A 55 8.91 -8.60 8.99
CA ALA A 55 10.11 -9.13 8.38
C ALA A 55 11.09 -9.68 9.43
N GLY A 56 11.33 -8.92 10.50
CA GLY A 56 12.18 -9.36 11.61
C GLY A 56 11.62 -10.58 12.32
N GLY A 57 10.33 -10.59 12.64
CA GLY A 57 9.67 -11.73 13.29
C GLY A 57 9.70 -12.99 12.42
N LEU A 58 9.40 -12.88 11.12
CA LEU A 58 9.48 -14.01 10.18
C LEU A 58 10.91 -14.53 10.05
N PHE A 59 11.88 -13.63 9.92
CA PHE A 59 13.29 -14.00 9.78
C PHE A 59 13.80 -14.74 11.02
N VAL A 60 13.55 -14.19 12.22
CA VAL A 60 13.98 -14.78 13.49
C VAL A 60 13.27 -16.11 13.73
N ALA A 61 11.95 -16.17 13.58
CA ALA A 61 11.18 -17.38 13.83
C ALA A 61 11.60 -18.51 12.89
N ALA A 62 11.67 -18.24 11.58
CA ALA A 62 12.06 -19.25 10.60
C ALA A 62 13.55 -19.63 10.70
N GLY A 63 14.41 -18.66 10.99
CA GLY A 63 15.85 -18.87 11.10
C GLY A 63 16.19 -19.74 12.30
N LEU A 64 15.68 -19.40 13.49
CA LEU A 64 15.87 -20.21 14.70
C LEU A 64 15.24 -21.59 14.56
N ALA A 65 14.05 -21.70 13.96
CA ALA A 65 13.43 -23.00 13.70
C ALA A 65 14.30 -23.88 12.78
N ALA A 66 14.88 -23.31 11.73
CA ALA A 66 15.80 -24.02 10.84
C ALA A 66 17.09 -24.43 11.57
N THR A 67 17.65 -23.55 12.40
CA THR A 67 18.85 -23.84 13.20
C THR A 67 18.60 -24.97 14.19
N MET A 68 17.48 -24.94 14.92
CA MET A 68 17.09 -26.02 15.85
C MET A 68 16.95 -27.36 15.13
N ALA A 69 16.31 -27.36 13.96
CA ALA A 69 16.15 -28.57 13.15
C ALA A 69 17.49 -29.12 12.65
N ALA A 70 18.43 -28.24 12.26
CA ALA A 70 19.74 -28.64 11.75
C ALA A 70 20.69 -29.15 12.84
N LEU A 71 20.66 -28.55 14.04
CA LEU A 71 21.53 -28.94 15.15
C LEU A 71 20.94 -30.08 15.99
N GLY A 72 19.63 -30.32 15.91
CA GLY A 72 18.94 -31.32 16.73
C GLY A 72 18.87 -30.96 18.22
N ILE A 73 19.20 -29.71 18.58
CA ILE A 73 19.19 -29.20 19.95
C ILE A 73 18.07 -28.17 20.05
N VAL A 74 17.20 -28.37 21.04
CA VAL A 74 16.09 -27.46 21.33
C VAL A 74 16.10 -27.13 22.81
N SER A 75 16.32 -25.86 23.15
CA SER A 75 16.12 -25.39 24.51
C SER A 75 14.73 -24.76 24.68
N PRO A 76 14.14 -24.77 25.88
CA PRO A 76 12.88 -24.05 26.15
C PRO A 76 12.97 -22.55 25.82
N ALA A 77 14.16 -21.95 25.96
CA ALA A 77 14.39 -20.54 25.62
C ALA A 77 14.27 -20.30 24.10
N ASP A 78 14.80 -21.19 23.27
CA ASP A 78 14.69 -21.08 21.80
C ASP A 78 13.24 -21.15 21.36
N VAL A 79 12.46 -22.08 21.94
CA VAL A 79 11.03 -22.21 21.67
C VAL A 79 10.30 -20.92 22.05
N ALA A 80 10.59 -20.34 23.22
CA ALA A 80 9.99 -19.09 23.65
C ALA A 80 10.30 -17.93 22.68
N VAL A 81 11.55 -17.82 22.22
CA VAL A 81 11.96 -16.79 21.25
C VAL A 81 11.25 -16.97 19.91
N VAL A 82 11.15 -18.19 19.40
CA VAL A 82 10.40 -18.48 18.15
C VAL A 82 8.93 -18.10 18.29
N VAL A 83 8.29 -18.45 19.41
CA VAL A 83 6.88 -18.09 19.66
C VAL A 83 6.70 -16.58 19.70
N VAL A 84 7.54 -15.84 20.44
CA VAL A 84 7.48 -14.38 20.51
C VAL A 84 7.71 -13.73 19.14
N ALA A 85 8.69 -14.22 18.39
CA ALA A 85 8.97 -13.72 17.04
C ALA A 85 7.81 -13.98 16.07
N ALA A 86 7.18 -15.16 16.14
CA ALA A 86 6.01 -15.51 15.35
C ALA A 86 4.79 -14.65 15.70
N LEU A 87 4.55 -14.38 16.99
CA LEU A 87 3.48 -13.49 17.43
C LEU A 87 3.71 -12.05 16.96
N LEU A 88 4.95 -11.55 17.05
CA LEU A 88 5.33 -10.24 16.53
C LEU A 88 5.09 -10.15 15.01
N ALA A 89 5.46 -11.20 14.28
CA ALA A 89 5.23 -11.28 12.84
C ALA A 89 3.73 -11.25 12.52
N ALA A 90 2.92 -12.05 13.22
CA ALA A 90 1.48 -12.11 13.02
C ALA A 90 0.80 -10.75 13.32
N ALA A 91 1.20 -10.08 14.40
CA ALA A 91 0.71 -8.75 14.74
C ALA A 91 1.08 -7.71 13.66
N GLY A 92 2.31 -7.75 13.16
CA GLY A 92 2.76 -6.92 12.04
C GLY A 92 1.94 -7.17 10.76
N VAL A 93 1.72 -8.42 10.38
CA VAL A 93 0.89 -8.79 9.22
C VAL A 93 -0.54 -8.29 9.38
N ALA A 94 -1.17 -8.52 10.53
CA ALA A 94 -2.53 -8.07 10.79
C ALA A 94 -2.66 -6.55 10.62
N LEU A 95 -1.68 -5.80 11.12
CA LEU A 95 -1.62 -4.35 10.98
C LEU A 95 -1.39 -3.91 9.53
N LEU A 96 -0.51 -4.57 8.77
CA LEU A 96 -0.31 -4.31 7.35
C LEU A 96 -1.58 -4.55 6.54
N VAL A 97 -2.29 -5.66 6.81
CA VAL A 97 -3.58 -5.97 6.17
C VAL A 97 -4.62 -4.90 6.50
N ALA A 98 -4.71 -4.47 7.76
CA ALA A 98 -5.63 -3.42 8.17
C ALA A 98 -5.32 -2.09 7.47
N LEU A 99 -4.04 -1.71 7.37
CA LEU A 99 -3.57 -0.53 6.64
C LEU A 99 -3.84 -0.65 5.13
N TRP A 100 -3.68 -1.83 4.55
CA TRP A 100 -3.99 -2.04 3.13
C TRP A 100 -5.48 -1.89 2.84
N ARG A 101 -6.35 -2.52 3.64
CA ARG A 101 -7.81 -2.44 3.48
C ARG A 101 -8.31 -1.00 3.61
N SER A 102 -7.91 -0.31 4.68
CA SER A 102 -8.31 1.08 4.91
C SER A 102 -7.71 2.04 3.88
N GLY A 103 -6.47 1.82 3.42
CA GLY A 103 -5.85 2.64 2.37
C GLY A 103 -6.53 2.44 1.01
N ARG A 104 -6.95 1.21 0.71
CA ARG A 104 -7.74 0.91 -0.49
C ARG A 104 -9.11 1.59 -0.44
N ALA A 105 -9.77 1.63 0.71
CA ALA A 105 -11.03 2.36 0.85
C ALA A 105 -10.85 3.87 0.61
N LEU A 106 -9.88 4.50 1.27
CA LEU A 106 -9.57 5.93 1.10
C LEU A 106 -9.23 6.29 -0.35
N THR A 107 -8.38 5.48 -1.01
CA THR A 107 -7.97 5.75 -2.40
C THR A 107 -9.09 5.51 -3.41
N ARG A 108 -9.99 4.55 -3.16
CA ARG A 108 -11.19 4.35 -3.99
C ARG A 108 -12.17 5.50 -3.83
N GLY A 109 -12.46 5.91 -2.59
CA GLY A 109 -13.32 7.07 -2.32
C GLY A 109 -12.75 8.35 -2.94
N ALA A 110 -11.46 8.61 -2.77
CA ALA A 110 -10.84 9.78 -3.39
C ALA A 110 -10.98 9.74 -4.92
N SER A 111 -10.81 8.56 -5.54
CA SER A 111 -10.98 8.38 -6.98
C SER A 111 -12.42 8.62 -7.45
N SER A 112 -13.43 8.16 -6.70
CA SER A 112 -14.84 8.40 -7.05
C SER A 112 -15.20 9.88 -6.96
N TRP A 113 -14.78 10.57 -5.88
CA TRP A 113 -14.99 12.01 -5.70
C TRP A 113 -14.26 12.84 -6.76
N VAL A 114 -13.04 12.48 -7.17
CA VAL A 114 -12.33 13.16 -8.27
C VAL A 114 -13.11 13.06 -9.58
N ARG A 115 -13.73 11.90 -9.86
CA ARG A 115 -14.43 11.63 -11.13
C ARG A 115 -15.81 12.26 -11.21
N ALA A 116 -16.48 12.47 -10.08
CA ALA A 116 -17.87 12.94 -10.03
C ALA A 116 -18.15 14.21 -10.85
N PRO A 117 -17.38 15.32 -10.72
CA PRO A 117 -17.63 16.55 -11.48
C PRO A 117 -17.45 16.40 -13.00
N TYR A 118 -16.68 15.40 -13.44
CA TYR A 118 -16.49 15.13 -14.87
C TYR A 118 -17.60 14.25 -15.42
N ALA A 119 -18.07 13.28 -14.62
CA ALA A 119 -19.16 12.39 -14.99
C ALA A 119 -20.52 13.11 -15.09
N ASN A 120 -20.78 14.09 -14.21
CA ASN A 120 -22.02 14.88 -14.23
C ASN A 120 -21.95 16.12 -15.15
N GLY A 121 -20.85 16.31 -15.88
CA GLY A 121 -20.66 17.44 -16.80
C GLY A 121 -20.41 18.80 -16.12
N ALA A 122 -20.30 18.86 -14.79
CA ALA A 122 -20.05 20.10 -14.06
C ALA A 122 -18.63 20.67 -14.26
N ARG A 123 -17.68 19.85 -14.75
CA ARG A 123 -16.31 20.24 -15.03
C ARG A 123 -15.81 19.63 -16.35
N ALA A 124 -15.30 20.48 -17.25
CA ALA A 124 -14.62 20.04 -18.45
C ALA A 124 -13.16 19.62 -18.17
N PRO A 125 -12.62 18.57 -18.82
CA PRO A 125 -11.19 18.25 -18.79
C PRO A 125 -10.33 19.41 -19.30
N ARG A 126 -9.18 19.67 -18.68
CA ARG A 126 -8.29 20.81 -19.01
C ARG A 126 -6.83 20.39 -19.00
N GLY A 127 -5.98 21.12 -19.75
CA GLY A 127 -4.53 20.86 -19.79
C GLY A 127 -3.83 20.93 -18.43
N ALA A 128 -4.35 21.73 -17.48
CA ALA A 128 -3.85 21.73 -16.10
C ALA A 128 -4.03 20.36 -15.39
N GLY A 129 -5.08 19.61 -15.74
CA GLY A 129 -5.31 18.25 -15.23
C GLY A 129 -4.25 17.25 -15.70
N TRP A 130 -3.69 17.46 -16.90
CA TRP A 130 -2.57 16.66 -17.42
C TRP A 130 -1.28 16.89 -16.62
N VAL A 131 -0.97 18.15 -16.27
CA VAL A 131 0.21 18.46 -15.45
C VAL A 131 0.05 17.87 -14.05
N GLN A 132 -1.12 18.03 -13.44
CA GLN A 132 -1.40 17.54 -12.09
C GLN A 132 -1.34 16.01 -11.98
N ALA A 133 -1.82 15.29 -13.00
CA ALA A 133 -1.70 13.83 -13.06
C ALA A 133 -0.23 13.35 -13.10
N ARG A 134 0.67 14.15 -13.67
CA ARG A 134 2.11 13.83 -13.78
C ARG A 134 2.92 14.27 -12.57
N THR A 135 2.54 15.38 -11.92
CA THR A 135 3.28 15.91 -10.77
C THR A 135 2.91 15.27 -9.44
N VAL A 136 1.80 14.54 -9.34
CA VAL A 136 1.39 13.89 -8.07
C VAL A 136 2.47 12.96 -7.50
N ASN A 137 3.24 12.31 -8.38
CA ASN A 137 4.30 11.38 -7.96
C ASN A 137 5.50 12.11 -7.32
N LEU A 138 5.63 13.42 -7.58
CA LEU A 138 6.66 14.28 -7.01
C LEU A 138 6.23 14.90 -5.68
N GLU A 139 4.97 14.75 -5.28
CA GLU A 139 4.54 15.20 -3.96
C GLU A 139 5.31 14.42 -2.88
N PRO A 140 5.93 15.09 -1.90
CA PRO A 140 6.87 14.44 -0.96
C PRO A 140 6.30 13.20 -0.27
N ARG A 141 5.01 13.22 0.07
CA ARG A 141 4.32 12.13 0.76
C ARG A 141 4.09 10.91 -0.15
N ILE A 142 3.84 11.14 -1.44
CA ILE A 142 3.69 10.06 -2.43
C ILE A 142 5.07 9.53 -2.82
N LEU A 143 6.04 10.41 -3.00
CA LEU A 143 7.42 10.04 -3.34
C LEU A 143 8.03 9.10 -2.30
N VAL A 144 7.90 9.42 -1.00
CA VAL A 144 8.41 8.54 0.05
C VAL A 144 7.75 7.16 0.03
N ARG A 145 6.43 7.10 -0.24
CA ARG A 145 5.71 5.82 -0.40
C ARG A 145 6.21 5.02 -1.59
N LEU A 146 6.49 5.69 -2.71
CA LEU A 146 7.09 5.06 -3.89
C LEU A 146 8.48 4.52 -3.57
N ILE A 147 9.34 5.31 -2.92
CA ILE A 147 10.67 4.87 -2.48
C ILE A 147 10.56 3.62 -1.59
N THR A 148 9.72 3.66 -0.55
CA THR A 148 9.56 2.50 0.35
C THR A 148 8.95 1.29 -0.35
N ALA A 149 8.07 1.49 -1.33
CA ALA A 149 7.51 0.40 -2.12
C ALA A 149 8.57 -0.23 -3.05
N THR A 150 9.39 0.60 -3.71
CA THR A 150 10.50 0.13 -4.54
C THR A 150 11.52 -0.64 -3.71
N LEU A 151 11.90 -0.13 -2.53
CA LEU A 151 12.79 -0.85 -1.62
C LEU A 151 12.19 -2.20 -1.18
N ALA A 152 10.89 -2.24 -0.87
CA ALA A 152 10.21 -3.49 -0.54
C ALA A 152 10.21 -4.48 -1.72
N LEU A 153 10.03 -4.01 -2.95
CA LEU A 153 10.14 -4.86 -4.14
C LEU A 153 11.56 -5.37 -4.38
N LEU A 154 12.60 -4.55 -4.11
CA LEU A 154 13.99 -5.01 -4.18
C LEU A 154 14.27 -6.12 -3.15
N ILE A 155 13.76 -5.97 -1.92
CA ILE A 155 13.84 -7.03 -0.90
C ILE A 155 13.10 -8.29 -1.39
N ALA A 156 11.94 -8.14 -2.04
CA ALA A 156 11.19 -9.26 -2.62
C ALA A 156 12.01 -10.00 -3.68
N VAL A 157 12.62 -9.27 -4.61
CA VAL A 157 13.50 -9.84 -5.64
C VAL A 157 14.69 -10.55 -5.00
N GLY A 158 15.33 -9.95 -4.00
CA GLY A 158 16.44 -10.59 -3.27
C GLY A 158 16.04 -11.91 -2.60
N GLY A 159 14.90 -11.92 -1.90
CA GLY A 159 14.38 -13.14 -1.25
C GLY A 159 14.01 -14.24 -2.25
N LEU A 160 13.33 -13.89 -3.35
CA LEU A 160 12.99 -14.84 -4.42
C LEU A 160 14.24 -15.35 -5.16
N ALA A 161 15.23 -14.49 -5.41
CA ALA A 161 16.47 -14.87 -6.08
C ALA A 161 17.28 -15.86 -5.21
N LEU A 162 17.37 -15.62 -3.90
CA LEU A 162 18.00 -16.55 -2.96
C LEU A 162 17.27 -17.90 -2.94
N PHE A 163 15.94 -17.88 -2.89
CA PHE A 163 15.14 -19.09 -2.95
C PHE A 163 15.38 -19.87 -4.26
N ALA A 164 15.31 -19.20 -5.41
CA ALA A 164 15.53 -19.81 -6.71
C ALA A 164 16.95 -20.40 -6.84
N ARG A 165 17.96 -19.70 -6.32
CA ARG A 165 19.33 -20.21 -6.23
C ARG A 165 19.41 -21.49 -5.40
N ASP A 166 18.81 -21.49 -4.21
CA ASP A 166 18.87 -22.63 -3.29
C ASP A 166 18.08 -23.84 -3.80
N VAL A 167 17.04 -23.64 -4.62
CA VAL A 167 16.37 -24.75 -5.34
C VAL A 167 17.33 -25.48 -6.27
N ALA A 168 18.29 -24.78 -6.90
CA ALA A 168 19.28 -25.38 -7.79
C ALA A 168 20.53 -25.90 -7.06
N ALA A 169 20.93 -25.24 -5.97
CA ALA A 169 22.18 -25.52 -5.25
C ALA A 169 22.01 -26.35 -3.96
N GLY A 170 20.77 -26.61 -3.54
CA GLY A 170 20.44 -27.22 -2.25
C GLY A 170 19.97 -26.19 -1.21
N PHE A 171 19.01 -26.62 -0.38
CA PHE A 171 18.42 -25.78 0.66
C PHE A 171 19.45 -25.41 1.74
N SER A 172 19.48 -24.14 2.11
CA SER A 172 20.29 -23.58 3.19
C SER A 172 19.41 -23.16 4.38
N LEU A 173 20.04 -22.88 5.52
CA LEU A 173 19.36 -22.32 6.70
C LEU A 173 18.66 -20.97 6.41
N MET A 174 19.07 -20.28 5.34
CA MET A 174 18.53 -18.96 4.96
C MET A 174 17.40 -19.05 3.95
N THR A 175 17.14 -20.22 3.33
CA THR A 175 16.18 -20.34 2.24
C THR A 175 14.76 -19.97 2.67
N VAL A 176 14.27 -20.54 3.77
CA VAL A 176 12.92 -20.29 4.28
C VAL A 176 12.78 -18.88 4.84
N PRO A 177 13.69 -18.37 5.70
CA PRO A 177 13.65 -16.98 6.16
C PRO A 177 13.64 -15.96 5.02
N ALA A 178 14.52 -16.12 4.04
CA ALA A 178 14.64 -15.20 2.91
C ALA A 178 13.38 -15.20 2.04
N LEU A 179 12.80 -16.38 1.78
CA LEU A 179 11.55 -16.51 1.03
C LEU A 179 10.39 -15.80 1.75
N LEU A 180 10.21 -16.04 3.05
CA LEU A 180 9.12 -15.43 3.83
C LEU A 180 9.22 -13.90 3.88
N VAL A 181 10.42 -13.37 4.13
CA VAL A 181 10.68 -11.93 4.09
C VAL A 181 10.44 -11.38 2.68
N GLY A 182 10.90 -12.08 1.64
CA GLY A 182 10.71 -11.69 0.25
C GLY A 182 9.23 -11.60 -0.14
N LEU A 183 8.42 -12.58 0.25
CA LEU A 183 6.97 -12.58 0.01
C LEU A 183 6.27 -11.43 0.76
N ALA A 184 6.60 -11.22 2.04
CA ALA A 184 6.04 -10.13 2.83
C ALA A 184 6.39 -8.75 2.22
N ALA A 185 7.62 -8.59 1.75
CA ALA A 185 8.08 -7.37 1.09
C ALA A 185 7.39 -7.16 -0.27
N GLY A 186 7.22 -8.21 -1.06
CA GLY A 186 6.53 -8.17 -2.35
C GLY A 186 5.07 -7.74 -2.20
N LEU A 187 4.33 -8.37 -1.28
CA LEU A 187 2.94 -8.03 -0.99
C LEU A 187 2.80 -6.58 -0.48
N SER A 188 3.72 -6.14 0.39
CA SER A 188 3.74 -4.77 0.91
C SER A 188 4.04 -3.74 -0.18
N GLY A 189 5.01 -4.01 -1.06
CA GLY A 189 5.36 -3.15 -2.19
C GLY A 189 4.21 -3.00 -3.18
N VAL A 190 3.61 -4.12 -3.60
CA VAL A 190 2.43 -4.13 -4.50
C VAL A 190 1.24 -3.37 -3.88
N GLY A 191 1.01 -3.57 -2.58
CA GLY A 191 -0.05 -2.87 -1.85
C GLY A 191 0.10 -1.35 -1.87
N GLN A 192 1.34 -0.84 -1.67
CA GLN A 192 1.64 0.59 -1.69
C GLN A 192 1.53 1.19 -3.10
N ILE A 193 2.11 0.54 -4.11
CA ILE A 193 2.05 1.01 -5.51
C ILE A 193 0.60 1.04 -6.00
N GLY A 194 -0.19 0.01 -5.70
CA GLY A 194 -1.60 -0.05 -6.09
C GLY A 194 -2.46 1.07 -5.47
N GLY A 195 -2.05 1.64 -4.34
CA GLY A 195 -2.67 2.84 -3.76
C GLY A 195 -2.35 4.10 -4.57
N VAL A 196 -1.07 4.30 -4.91
CA VAL A 196 -0.61 5.44 -5.71
C VAL A 196 -1.22 5.43 -7.10
N MET A 197 -1.25 4.27 -7.76
CA MET A 197 -1.85 4.12 -9.09
C MET A 197 -3.35 4.45 -9.10
N ARG A 198 -4.09 4.14 -8.03
CA ARG A 198 -5.53 4.50 -7.93
C ARG A 198 -5.75 6.00 -7.83
N ILE A 199 -4.89 6.71 -7.10
CA ILE A 199 -4.95 8.18 -7.02
C ILE A 199 -4.61 8.78 -8.39
N GLY A 200 -3.51 8.34 -9.01
CA GLY A 200 -3.11 8.75 -10.36
C GLY A 200 -4.21 8.53 -11.40
N GLY A 201 -4.79 7.33 -11.46
CA GLY A 201 -5.90 7.00 -12.37
C GLY A 201 -7.25 7.65 -12.01
N GLY A 202 -7.38 8.23 -10.81
CA GLY A 202 -8.50 9.12 -10.49
C GLY A 202 -8.31 10.48 -11.16
N MET A 203 -7.13 11.08 -11.00
CA MET A 203 -6.81 12.40 -11.56
C MET A 203 -6.71 12.42 -13.08
N SER A 204 -6.43 11.29 -13.72
CA SER A 204 -6.48 11.18 -15.18
C SER A 204 -7.87 11.45 -15.77
N ALA A 205 -8.94 11.43 -14.97
CA ALA A 205 -10.28 11.86 -15.41
C ALA A 205 -10.32 13.34 -15.85
N GLY A 206 -9.42 14.18 -15.32
CA GLY A 206 -9.27 15.57 -15.73
C GLY A 206 -8.38 15.77 -16.97
N ASP A 207 -7.75 14.71 -17.48
CA ASP A 207 -6.85 14.77 -18.65
C ASP A 207 -7.66 14.75 -19.96
N PRO A 208 -7.54 15.80 -20.80
CA PRO A 208 -8.22 15.86 -22.10
C PRO A 208 -7.75 14.78 -23.09
N LEU A 209 -6.57 14.19 -22.93
CA LEU A 209 -6.12 13.05 -23.74
C LEU A 209 -6.81 11.75 -23.30
N TRP A 210 -7.03 11.58 -22.01
CA TRP A 210 -7.73 10.42 -21.44
C TRP A 210 -9.20 10.37 -21.88
N SER A 211 -9.90 11.51 -21.90
CA SER A 211 -11.29 11.59 -22.38
C SER A 211 -11.42 11.31 -23.89
N ARG A 212 -10.39 11.60 -24.68
CA ARG A 212 -10.30 11.24 -26.11
C ARG A 212 -10.05 9.74 -26.30
N LEU A 213 -9.15 9.14 -25.52
CA LEU A 213 -8.80 7.72 -25.61
C LEU A 213 -9.90 6.78 -25.08
N THR A 214 -10.65 7.20 -24.07
CA THR A 214 -11.74 6.41 -23.46
C THR A 214 -13.11 6.60 -24.13
N GLY A 215 -13.17 7.35 -25.24
CA GLY A 215 -14.34 7.36 -26.12
C GLY A 215 -15.52 8.22 -25.66
N THR A 216 -15.34 9.14 -24.71
CA THR A 216 -16.35 10.19 -24.43
C THR A 216 -16.51 11.20 -25.59
N ALA A 217 -15.66 11.15 -26.60
CA ALA A 217 -15.72 11.97 -27.81
C ALA A 217 -16.48 11.30 -28.99
N ARG A 218 -17.26 10.24 -28.77
CA ARG A 218 -18.03 9.54 -29.83
C ARG A 218 -19.55 9.71 -29.74
N ARG A 219 -20.05 10.75 -29.08
CA ARG A 219 -21.45 11.18 -29.15
C ARG A 219 -21.54 12.70 -29.29
N SER A 220 -21.25 13.18 -30.48
CA SER A 220 -21.74 14.45 -31.02
C SER A 220 -21.95 14.26 -32.50
#